data_AF-A0A942VCS4-F1
#
_entry.id   AF-A0A942VCS4-F1
#
_cell.length_a   1.000
_cell.length_b   1.000
_cell.length_c   1.000
_cell.angle_alpha   90.00
_cell.angle_beta   90.00
_cell.angle_gamma   90.00
#
_symmetry.space_group_name_H-M   'P 1'
#
loop_
_entity.id
_entity.type
_entity.pdbx_description
1 polymer ?
#
loop_
_entity_poly.entity_id
_entity_poly.type
_entity_poly.pdbx_seq_one_letter_code
_entity_poly.pdbx_strand_id
1 'polypeptide(L)'
;MTAEANITTFYKLEDGYTITRLDARECNLIFRDKNHDIVAILDGCRGNLTNINPYKGRNLNSREKSLLHRFIRSANLRINNEMADFLGISILRYGDGREEYLSETELKQQLADRLTCSGLYVGRLRMHTLKIKDFSKSGIYNLSNAKIKKLVVGEHCDLLLDLRDNRHIEAVRIGENFSGSLNLSRSNIESVIMGNNCRCDLTVTESRRCFNLIIADVYSGNLNVRDCCFHNVKIGYYCYAVINFAENWGRRDISIGDSFRGSLTLDDVEVYSLNLGKDCKGKISIKSRTPERGSKEIHIAEDFAGTLDLQNAVSVERIEVGSHARGRFNLFGNHGIKIARFDKYFNGYADFSDSSVEYVSADYGSSGDFVLNKCDKLVLLELPRYKNSNIVTEKKPIEIASDNRSLYYRFLPRYLPPAYFSSFYHKVYRNLKGLFS
;
A
#
# COMPACT_ATOMS: atom_id res chain seq x y z
N MET A 1 -5.20 10.17 -65.48
CA MET A 1 -6.02 11.29 -64.97
C MET A 1 -6.66 10.84 -63.67
N THR A 2 -5.98 11.05 -62.55
CA THR A 2 -6.46 10.69 -61.21
C THR A 2 -7.04 11.95 -60.59
N ALA A 3 -8.30 11.89 -60.18
CA ALA A 3 -9.04 13.00 -59.58
C ALA A 3 -8.20 13.67 -58.47
N GLU A 4 -7.85 14.94 -58.70
CA GLU A 4 -7.40 15.83 -57.63
C GLU A 4 -8.57 15.95 -56.65
N ALA A 5 -8.48 15.23 -55.53
CA ALA A 5 -9.30 15.57 -54.37
C ALA A 5 -9.08 17.07 -54.10
N ASN A 6 -10.15 17.84 -53.88
CA ASN A 6 -10.09 19.28 -53.62
C ASN A 6 -9.38 19.54 -52.27
N ILE A 7 -8.05 19.49 -52.27
CA ILE A 7 -7.20 19.75 -51.11
C ILE A 7 -7.22 21.25 -50.87
N THR A 8 -7.97 21.67 -49.85
CA THR A 8 -8.01 23.07 -49.41
C THR A 8 -7.09 23.26 -48.21
N THR A 9 -6.30 24.35 -48.24
CA THR A 9 -5.51 24.75 -47.07
C THR A 9 -6.48 25.19 -45.97
N PHE A 10 -6.53 24.42 -44.89
CA PHE A 10 -7.38 24.69 -43.74
C PHE A 10 -6.71 25.65 -42.76
N TYR A 11 -5.41 25.50 -42.54
CA TYR A 11 -4.65 26.35 -41.62
C TYR A 11 -3.21 26.52 -42.09
N LYS A 12 -2.68 27.75 -42.05
CA LYS A 12 -1.27 28.03 -42.33
C LYS A 12 -0.49 28.09 -41.02
N LEU A 13 0.59 27.34 -40.94
CA LEU A 13 1.49 27.31 -39.79
C LEU A 13 2.76 28.11 -40.12
N GLU A 14 3.60 28.33 -39.10
CA GLU A 14 4.90 28.98 -39.31
C GLU A 14 5.83 28.15 -40.21
N ASP A 15 6.89 28.78 -40.70
CA ASP A 15 7.96 28.17 -41.51
C ASP A 15 7.48 27.47 -42.79
N GLY A 16 6.29 27.86 -43.30
CA GLY A 16 5.71 27.31 -44.53
C GLY A 16 4.94 26.00 -44.34
N TYR A 17 4.82 25.48 -43.11
CA TYR A 17 4.01 24.30 -42.83
C TYR A 17 2.51 24.60 -42.99
N THR A 18 1.71 23.59 -43.35
CA THR A 18 0.26 23.75 -43.55
C THR A 18 -0.54 22.56 -43.02
N ILE A 19 -1.79 22.83 -42.67
CA ILE A 19 -2.82 21.82 -42.42
C ILE A 19 -3.82 21.88 -43.57
N THR A 20 -4.04 20.76 -44.26
CA THR A 20 -5.00 20.65 -45.36
C THR A 20 -6.13 19.68 -45.04
N ARG A 21 -7.34 19.93 -45.54
CA ARG A 21 -8.48 19.02 -45.43
C ARG A 21 -8.58 18.13 -46.67
N LEU A 22 -8.87 16.83 -46.46
CA LEU A 22 -9.06 15.85 -47.55
C LEU A 22 -10.46 15.90 -48.16
N ASP A 23 -11.49 16.21 -47.35
CA ASP A 23 -12.89 16.22 -47.77
C ASP A 23 -13.69 17.31 -47.01
N ALA A 24 -14.92 17.57 -47.48
CA ALA A 24 -15.92 18.36 -46.74
C ALA A 24 -16.36 17.69 -45.41
N ARG A 25 -16.02 16.40 -45.21
CA ARG A 25 -16.22 15.69 -43.94
C ARG A 25 -15.04 16.01 -43.02
N GLU A 26 -15.29 16.75 -41.94
CA GLU A 26 -14.31 17.33 -41.01
C GLU A 26 -13.53 16.32 -40.14
N CYS A 27 -13.24 15.13 -40.66
CA CYS A 27 -12.76 14.00 -39.87
C CYS A 27 -11.27 13.70 -40.02
N ASN A 28 -10.64 14.16 -41.11
CA ASN A 28 -9.22 13.92 -41.36
C ASN A 28 -8.52 15.21 -41.80
N LEU A 29 -7.45 15.57 -41.10
CA LEU A 29 -6.58 16.69 -41.45
C LEU A 29 -5.21 16.13 -41.85
N ILE A 30 -4.55 16.76 -42.82
CA ILE A 30 -3.19 16.38 -43.23
C ILE A 30 -2.24 17.50 -42.82
N PHE A 31 -1.20 17.16 -42.08
CA PHE A 31 -0.08 18.04 -41.76
C PHE A 31 1.01 17.91 -42.83
N ARG A 32 1.35 19.03 -43.48
CA ARG A 32 2.31 19.13 -44.57
C ARG A 32 3.46 20.08 -44.22
N ASP A 33 4.64 19.79 -44.75
CA ASP A 33 5.79 20.68 -44.61
C ASP A 33 5.80 21.81 -45.64
N LYS A 34 6.86 22.63 -45.61
CA LYS A 34 7.08 23.75 -46.52
C LYS A 34 7.19 23.37 -48.00
N ASN A 35 7.51 22.12 -48.30
CA ASN A 35 7.58 21.58 -49.66
C ASN A 35 6.23 20.95 -50.08
N HIS A 36 5.21 21.04 -49.23
CA HIS A 36 3.89 20.40 -49.37
C HIS A 36 3.93 18.87 -49.24
N ASP A 37 5.01 18.29 -48.74
CA ASP A 37 5.10 16.85 -48.48
C ASP A 37 4.28 16.48 -47.24
N ILE A 38 3.66 15.30 -47.26
CA ILE A 38 2.84 14.80 -46.14
C ILE A 38 3.77 14.41 -44.98
N VAL A 39 3.56 15.03 -43.83
CA VAL A 39 4.30 14.76 -42.59
C VAL A 39 3.50 13.82 -41.69
N ALA A 40 2.21 14.10 -41.49
CA ALA A 40 1.32 13.27 -40.67
C ALA A 40 -0.15 13.42 -41.08
N ILE A 41 -0.96 12.42 -40.73
CA ILE A 41 -2.42 12.45 -40.82
C ILE A 41 -2.95 12.61 -39.39
N LEU A 42 -3.84 13.56 -39.18
CA LEU A 42 -4.52 13.81 -37.91
C LEU A 42 -5.96 13.31 -38.05
N ASP A 43 -6.31 12.29 -37.27
CA ASP A 43 -7.65 11.71 -37.28
C ASP A 43 -8.48 12.35 -36.18
N GLY A 44 -9.71 12.75 -36.51
CA GLY A 44 -10.63 13.31 -35.55
C GLY A 44 -11.78 14.10 -36.16
N CYS A 45 -12.98 13.93 -35.62
CA CYS A 45 -14.20 14.60 -36.10
C CYS A 45 -14.71 15.64 -35.09
N ARG A 46 -15.42 16.66 -35.60
CA ARG A 46 -16.17 17.65 -34.79
C ARG A 46 -15.32 18.33 -33.71
N GLY A 47 -14.09 18.73 -34.07
CA GLY A 47 -13.18 19.45 -33.18
C GLY A 47 -12.43 18.57 -32.16
N ASN A 48 -12.60 17.25 -32.19
CA ASN A 48 -11.86 16.32 -31.34
C ASN A 48 -10.86 15.52 -32.17
N LEU A 49 -9.57 15.72 -31.92
CA LEU A 49 -8.51 14.89 -32.51
C LEU A 49 -8.20 13.71 -31.60
N THR A 50 -8.17 12.53 -32.20
CA THR A 50 -7.99 11.26 -31.47
C THR A 50 -6.66 10.60 -31.78
N ASN A 51 -6.05 10.90 -32.92
CA ASN A 51 -4.79 10.26 -33.30
C ASN A 51 -3.93 11.14 -34.21
N ILE A 52 -2.61 10.90 -34.16
CA ILE A 52 -1.64 11.43 -35.12
C ILE A 52 -0.88 10.25 -35.71
N ASN A 53 -1.04 10.03 -37.01
CA ASN A 53 -0.33 9.01 -37.76
C ASN A 53 0.77 9.65 -38.60
N PRO A 54 2.04 9.55 -38.21
CA PRO A 54 3.13 10.01 -39.04
C PRO A 54 3.16 9.28 -40.38
N TYR A 55 3.41 10.03 -41.45
CA TYR A 55 3.38 9.47 -42.79
C TYR A 55 4.59 8.58 -43.05
N LYS A 56 4.35 7.40 -43.64
CA LYS A 56 5.38 6.40 -43.97
C LYS A 56 6.29 6.01 -42.79
N GLY A 57 5.77 6.00 -41.56
CA GLY A 57 6.51 5.57 -40.37
C GLY A 57 7.61 6.54 -39.91
N ARG A 58 7.62 7.78 -40.41
CA ARG A 58 8.52 8.84 -39.93
C ARG A 58 8.21 9.19 -38.46
N ASN A 59 9.17 9.74 -37.72
CA ASN A 59 8.89 10.38 -36.42
C ASN A 59 8.82 11.90 -36.56
N LEU A 60 7.84 12.53 -35.90
CA LEU A 60 7.79 13.99 -35.81
C LEU A 60 8.95 14.51 -34.95
N ASN A 61 9.64 15.53 -35.45
CA ASN A 61 10.65 16.23 -34.67
C ASN A 61 10.01 17.21 -33.66
N SER A 62 10.82 17.77 -32.76
CA SER A 62 10.33 18.68 -31.70
C SER A 62 9.66 19.95 -32.26
N ARG A 63 10.12 20.47 -33.40
CA ARG A 63 9.53 21.66 -34.05
C ARG A 63 8.15 21.35 -34.61
N GLU A 64 8.01 20.21 -35.27
CA GLU A 64 6.75 19.71 -35.83
C GLU A 64 5.70 19.47 -34.74
N LYS A 65 6.10 18.85 -33.62
CA LYS A 65 5.20 18.70 -32.45
C LYS A 65 4.77 20.05 -31.88
N SER A 66 5.68 21.03 -31.79
CA SER A 66 5.38 22.39 -31.34
C SER A 66 4.43 23.13 -32.28
N LEU A 67 4.55 22.94 -33.59
CA LEU A 67 3.62 23.49 -34.58
C LEU A 67 2.21 22.91 -34.40
N LEU A 68 2.10 21.59 -34.25
CA LEU A 68 0.82 20.93 -34.00
C LEU A 68 0.19 21.35 -32.67
N HIS A 69 0.98 21.50 -31.61
CA HIS A 69 0.50 22.00 -30.32
C HIS A 69 -0.10 23.40 -30.42
N ARG A 70 0.57 24.33 -31.12
CA ARG A 70 0.05 25.68 -31.35
C ARG A 70 -1.20 25.68 -32.22
N PHE A 71 -1.23 24.85 -33.26
CA PHE A 71 -2.41 24.64 -34.08
C PHE A 71 -3.63 24.21 -33.24
N ILE A 72 -3.48 23.16 -32.43
CA ILE A 72 -4.53 22.63 -31.55
C ILE A 72 -5.13 23.74 -30.67
N ARG A 73 -4.27 24.56 -30.04
CA ARG A 73 -4.71 25.70 -29.22
C ARG A 73 -5.44 26.77 -30.04
N SER A 74 -4.85 27.19 -31.16
CA SER A 74 -5.41 28.25 -32.01
C SER A 74 -6.75 27.89 -32.65
N ALA A 75 -6.95 26.61 -32.97
CA ALA A 75 -8.15 26.08 -33.59
C ALA A 75 -9.16 25.56 -32.56
N ASN A 76 -8.90 25.73 -31.26
CA ASN A 76 -9.73 25.24 -30.14
C ASN A 76 -10.10 23.75 -30.26
N LEU A 77 -9.15 22.93 -30.68
CA LEU A 77 -9.34 21.49 -30.83
C LEU A 77 -9.11 20.78 -29.50
N ARG A 78 -9.90 19.75 -29.23
CA ARG A 78 -9.66 18.86 -28.08
C ARG A 78 -8.85 17.65 -28.49
N ILE A 79 -8.01 17.17 -27.58
CA ILE A 79 -7.22 15.95 -27.80
C ILE A 79 -7.39 14.95 -26.67
N ASN A 80 -7.19 13.67 -26.97
CA ASN A 80 -7.14 12.61 -25.97
C ASN A 80 -5.73 12.46 -25.37
N ASN A 81 -5.61 11.58 -24.36
CA ASN A 81 -4.37 11.33 -23.64
C ASN A 81 -3.28 10.71 -24.54
N GLU A 82 -3.63 9.83 -25.48
CA GLU A 82 -2.69 9.19 -26.40
C GLU A 82 -2.00 10.21 -27.31
N MET A 83 -2.78 11.16 -27.82
CA MET A 83 -2.25 12.24 -28.64
C MET A 83 -1.42 13.24 -27.83
N ALA A 84 -1.82 13.53 -26.59
CA ALA A 84 -1.03 14.35 -25.68
C ALA A 84 0.33 13.70 -25.36
N ASP A 85 0.38 12.39 -25.13
CA ASP A 85 1.62 11.63 -24.96
C ASP A 85 2.51 11.70 -26.20
N PHE A 86 1.92 11.46 -27.38
CA PHE A 86 2.64 11.49 -28.65
C PHE A 86 3.27 12.87 -28.90
N LEU A 87 2.53 13.95 -28.61
CA LEU A 87 3.02 15.33 -28.72
C LEU A 87 3.97 15.71 -27.58
N GLY A 88 3.98 14.97 -26.47
CA GLY A 88 4.76 15.29 -25.28
C GLY A 88 4.25 16.54 -24.58
N ILE A 89 2.94 16.73 -24.53
CA ILE A 89 2.24 17.82 -23.85
C ILE A 89 1.30 17.26 -22.78
N SER A 90 0.88 18.10 -21.85
CA SER A 90 0.02 17.70 -20.74
C SER A 90 -1.34 18.37 -20.86
N ILE A 91 -2.38 17.72 -20.35
CA ILE A 91 -3.76 18.22 -20.37
C ILE A 91 -4.12 18.63 -18.95
N LEU A 92 -4.48 19.90 -18.76
CA LEU A 92 -5.05 20.41 -17.53
C LEU A 92 -6.52 20.75 -17.77
N ARG A 93 -7.41 20.08 -17.05
CA ARG A 93 -8.86 20.29 -17.08
C ARG A 93 -9.29 20.99 -15.80
N TYR A 94 -10.03 22.07 -15.91
CA TYR A 94 -10.61 22.78 -14.78
C TYR A 94 -12.07 22.34 -14.55
N GLY A 95 -12.57 22.52 -13.33
CA GLY A 95 -13.94 22.15 -12.97
C GLY A 95 -15.04 22.89 -13.75
N ASP A 96 -14.71 24.01 -14.40
CA ASP A 96 -15.59 24.76 -15.29
C ASP A 96 -15.68 24.19 -16.72
N GLY A 97 -14.92 23.11 -17.00
CA GLY A 97 -14.88 22.45 -18.31
C GLY A 97 -13.85 23.03 -19.29
N ARG A 98 -13.07 24.05 -18.88
CA ARG A 98 -11.94 24.55 -19.67
C ARG A 98 -10.81 23.54 -19.68
N GLU A 99 -10.16 23.38 -20.83
CA GLU A 99 -8.96 22.57 -21.00
C GLU A 99 -7.79 23.42 -21.49
N GLU A 100 -6.62 23.17 -20.93
CA GLU A 100 -5.35 23.76 -21.35
C GLU A 100 -4.37 22.66 -21.74
N TYR A 101 -3.74 22.84 -22.90
CA TYR A 101 -2.69 21.96 -23.40
C TYR A 101 -1.35 22.63 -23.15
N LEU A 102 -0.56 22.05 -22.25
CA LEU A 102 0.63 22.66 -21.70
C LEU A 102 1.87 21.93 -22.18
N SER A 103 2.84 22.68 -22.72
CA SER A 103 4.21 22.19 -22.87
C SER A 103 4.82 21.89 -21.50
N GLU A 104 5.95 21.17 -21.48
CA GLU A 104 6.64 20.84 -20.22
C GLU A 104 7.01 22.10 -19.41
N THR A 105 7.41 23.19 -20.07
CA THR A 105 7.77 24.45 -19.41
C THR A 105 6.55 25.16 -18.82
N GLU A 106 5.46 25.25 -19.58
CA GLU A 106 4.21 25.85 -19.11
C GLU A 106 3.62 25.04 -17.93
N LEU A 107 3.67 23.70 -18.00
CA LEU A 107 3.22 22.86 -16.90
C LEU A 107 4.04 23.10 -15.62
N LYS A 108 5.37 23.26 -15.72
CA LYS A 108 6.21 23.55 -14.56
C LYS A 108 5.86 24.88 -13.91
N GLN A 109 5.52 25.90 -14.70
CA GLN A 109 5.04 27.17 -14.20
C GLN A 109 3.68 27.00 -13.51
N GLN A 110 2.76 26.28 -14.15
CA GLN A 110 1.42 26.03 -13.60
C GLN A 110 1.44 25.24 -12.29
N LEU A 111 2.36 24.28 -12.14
CA LEU A 111 2.55 23.50 -10.92
C LEU A 111 3.32 24.24 -9.81
N ALA A 112 3.83 25.45 -10.08
CA ALA A 112 4.40 26.29 -9.03
C ALA A 112 3.32 26.80 -8.07
N ASP A 113 2.08 26.91 -8.56
CA ASP A 113 0.91 27.35 -7.82
C ASP A 113 0.01 26.18 -7.40
N ARG A 114 -0.96 26.49 -6.54
CA ARG A 114 -1.97 25.54 -6.09
C ARG A 114 -2.99 25.30 -7.19
N LEU A 115 -3.31 24.03 -7.43
CA LEU A 115 -4.41 23.62 -8.30
C LEU A 115 -5.60 23.14 -7.46
N THR A 116 -6.80 23.60 -7.81
CA THR A 116 -8.06 23.23 -7.14
C THR A 116 -9.11 22.87 -8.16
N CYS A 117 -9.89 21.82 -7.88
CA CYS A 117 -10.95 21.32 -8.77
C CYS A 117 -10.41 21.07 -10.19
N SER A 118 -9.32 20.31 -10.31
CA SER A 118 -8.63 20.11 -11.58
C SER A 118 -8.29 18.65 -11.86
N GLY A 119 -8.41 18.27 -13.13
CA GLY A 119 -7.86 17.02 -13.66
C GLY A 119 -6.55 17.29 -14.39
N LEU A 120 -5.48 16.59 -14.05
CA LEU A 120 -4.18 16.71 -14.71
C LEU A 120 -3.79 15.38 -15.34
N TYR A 121 -3.53 15.40 -16.64
CA TYR A 121 -2.86 14.32 -17.34
C TYR A 121 -1.46 14.77 -17.75
N VAL A 122 -0.42 14.11 -17.24
CA VAL A 122 0.96 14.44 -17.57
C VAL A 122 1.46 13.59 -18.74
N GLY A 123 1.50 14.15 -19.95
CA GLY A 123 2.15 13.47 -21.08
C GLY A 123 3.67 13.62 -21.08
N ARG A 124 4.19 14.75 -20.56
CA ARG A 124 5.63 14.97 -20.38
C ARG A 124 5.92 15.92 -19.22
N LEU A 125 6.67 15.43 -18.25
CA LEU A 125 7.23 16.22 -17.15
C LEU A 125 8.54 15.58 -16.70
N ARG A 126 9.66 16.31 -16.74
CA ARG A 126 10.93 15.86 -16.17
C ARG A 126 11.36 16.80 -15.06
N MET A 127 11.47 16.26 -13.86
CA MET A 127 11.99 16.96 -12.68
C MET A 127 12.47 15.96 -11.64
N HIS A 128 13.40 16.36 -10.78
CA HIS A 128 13.81 15.48 -9.69
C HIS A 128 12.70 15.33 -8.65
N THR A 129 12.11 16.45 -8.21
CA THR A 129 11.02 16.48 -7.23
C THR A 129 9.85 17.29 -7.75
N LEU A 130 8.67 16.68 -7.76
CA LEU A 130 7.39 17.38 -7.91
C LEU A 130 6.84 17.71 -6.52
N LYS A 131 6.52 18.99 -6.28
CA LYS A 131 5.86 19.44 -5.05
C LYS A 131 4.44 19.89 -5.38
N ILE A 132 3.44 19.24 -4.80
CA ILE A 132 2.05 19.72 -4.82
C ILE A 132 1.84 20.59 -3.58
N LYS A 133 1.29 21.79 -3.79
CA LYS A 133 1.14 22.79 -2.73
C LYS A 133 0.08 22.41 -1.72
N ASP A 134 0.26 22.90 -0.50
CA ASP A 134 -0.69 22.76 0.59
C ASP A 134 -2.09 23.24 0.17
N PHE A 135 -3.12 22.63 0.75
CA PHE A 135 -4.52 22.95 0.50
C PHE A 135 -4.99 22.76 -0.96
N SER A 136 -4.27 21.99 -1.77
CA SER A 136 -4.76 21.56 -3.10
C SER A 136 -5.96 20.62 -2.90
N LYS A 137 -7.12 20.96 -3.47
CA LYS A 137 -8.40 20.26 -3.21
C LYS A 137 -9.06 19.76 -4.48
N SER A 138 -9.74 18.63 -4.38
CA SER A 138 -10.54 18.01 -5.45
C SER A 138 -9.77 17.84 -6.75
N GLY A 139 -8.50 17.44 -6.65
CA GLY A 139 -7.61 17.22 -7.80
C GLY A 139 -7.53 15.74 -8.21
N ILE A 140 -7.46 15.47 -9.51
CA ILE A 140 -7.24 14.12 -10.07
C ILE A 140 -6.02 14.15 -10.97
N TYR A 141 -4.88 13.64 -10.49
CA TYR A 141 -3.61 13.74 -11.20
C TYR A 141 -3.13 12.37 -11.67
N ASN A 142 -3.09 12.19 -12.99
CA ASN A 142 -2.42 11.08 -13.63
C ASN A 142 -0.96 11.47 -13.92
N LEU A 143 -0.06 10.85 -13.16
CA LEU A 143 1.37 11.05 -13.19
C LEU A 143 2.10 9.81 -13.74
N SER A 144 1.41 8.86 -14.37
CA SER A 144 1.98 7.60 -14.87
C SER A 144 3.17 7.82 -15.81
N ASN A 145 3.10 8.81 -16.69
CA ASN A 145 4.16 9.14 -17.65
C ASN A 145 5.16 10.20 -17.14
N ALA A 146 4.97 10.70 -15.92
CA ALA A 146 5.85 11.73 -15.36
C ALA A 146 7.24 11.16 -15.05
N LYS A 147 8.29 11.79 -15.56
CA LYS A 147 9.69 11.43 -15.28
C LYS A 147 10.16 12.15 -14.01
N ILE A 148 9.55 11.79 -12.88
CA ILE A 148 9.84 12.34 -11.56
C ILE A 148 10.45 11.27 -10.64
N LYS A 149 11.46 11.65 -9.83
CA LYS A 149 12.06 10.73 -8.83
C LYS A 149 11.32 10.78 -7.50
N LYS A 150 10.82 11.95 -7.12
CA LYS A 150 10.13 12.17 -5.86
C LYS A 150 8.85 12.98 -6.04
N LEU A 151 7.78 12.55 -5.38
CA LEU A 151 6.56 13.33 -5.19
C LEU A 151 6.47 13.78 -3.73
N VAL A 152 6.22 15.06 -3.51
CA VAL A 152 5.93 15.63 -2.20
C VAL A 152 4.57 16.31 -2.29
N VAL A 153 3.62 15.85 -1.50
CA VAL A 153 2.29 16.44 -1.37
C VAL A 153 2.26 17.24 -0.09
N GLY A 154 1.87 18.51 -0.21
CA GLY A 154 1.69 19.41 0.91
C GLY A 154 0.62 18.97 1.90
N GLU A 155 0.47 19.76 2.95
CA GLU A 155 -0.50 19.51 4.01
C GLU A 155 -1.92 19.85 3.56
N HIS A 156 -2.92 19.27 4.23
CA HIS A 156 -4.33 19.54 4.02
C HIS A 156 -4.79 19.37 2.56
N CYS A 157 -4.17 18.47 1.81
CA CYS A 157 -4.57 18.20 0.42
C CYS A 157 -5.75 17.21 0.34
N ASP A 158 -6.55 17.30 -0.72
CA ASP A 158 -7.60 16.34 -1.08
C ASP A 158 -7.45 15.96 -2.56
N LEU A 159 -6.81 14.81 -2.83
CA LEU A 159 -6.31 14.47 -4.18
C LEU A 159 -6.43 12.97 -4.50
N LEU A 160 -6.69 12.66 -5.76
CA LEU A 160 -6.54 11.33 -6.34
C LEU A 160 -5.27 11.31 -7.19
N LEU A 161 -4.29 10.51 -6.79
CA LEU A 161 -2.96 10.47 -7.39
C LEU A 161 -2.73 9.09 -8.01
N ASP A 162 -2.60 9.07 -9.34
CA ASP A 162 -2.29 7.86 -10.10
C ASP A 162 -0.85 7.89 -10.61
N LEU A 163 -0.03 7.00 -10.06
CA LEU A 163 1.37 6.78 -10.42
C LEU A 163 1.59 5.36 -10.95
N ARG A 164 0.52 4.69 -11.39
CA ARG A 164 0.63 3.35 -11.98
C ARG A 164 1.62 3.33 -13.12
N ASP A 165 2.39 2.25 -13.20
CA ASP A 165 3.40 2.01 -14.22
C ASP A 165 4.54 3.03 -14.28
N ASN A 166 4.59 4.00 -13.35
CA ASN A 166 5.63 5.01 -13.34
C ASN A 166 6.99 4.37 -12.97
N ARG A 167 7.88 4.29 -13.96
CA ARG A 167 9.21 3.66 -13.83
C ARG A 167 10.27 4.58 -13.24
N HIS A 168 9.93 5.84 -12.98
CA HIS A 168 10.89 6.85 -12.53
C HIS A 168 10.73 7.20 -11.05
N ILE A 169 9.52 7.07 -10.50
CA ILE A 169 9.24 7.38 -9.10
C ILE A 169 9.99 6.42 -8.17
N GLU A 170 10.64 6.99 -7.17
CA GLU A 170 11.38 6.27 -6.12
C GLU A 170 10.83 6.62 -4.74
N ALA A 171 10.32 7.84 -4.53
CA ALA A 171 9.80 8.27 -3.23
C ALA A 171 8.52 9.09 -3.31
N VAL A 172 7.57 8.81 -2.42
CA VAL A 172 6.37 9.63 -2.19
C VAL A 172 6.32 10.06 -0.74
N ARG A 173 6.09 11.36 -0.51
CA ARG A 173 5.87 11.94 0.81
C ARG A 173 4.56 12.70 0.82
N ILE A 174 3.65 12.31 1.70
CA ILE A 174 2.34 12.94 1.88
C ILE A 174 2.35 13.71 3.19
N GLY A 175 2.02 15.00 3.14
CA GLY A 175 1.88 15.87 4.31
C GLY A 175 0.69 15.47 5.19
N GLU A 176 0.55 16.16 6.32
CA GLU A 176 -0.53 15.91 7.28
C GLU A 176 -1.91 16.27 6.71
N ASN A 177 -2.96 15.71 7.32
CA ASN A 177 -4.36 16.01 6.98
C ASN A 177 -4.72 15.73 5.51
N PHE A 178 -4.06 14.75 4.89
CA PHE A 178 -4.34 14.34 3.52
C PHE A 178 -5.62 13.52 3.44
N SER A 179 -6.42 13.80 2.41
CA SER A 179 -7.60 13.03 2.00
C SER A 179 -7.44 12.57 0.55
N GLY A 180 -7.91 11.37 0.23
CA GLY A 180 -8.03 10.89 -1.15
C GLY A 180 -7.33 9.57 -1.40
N SER A 181 -6.73 9.38 -2.58
CA SER A 181 -6.17 8.08 -2.96
C SER A 181 -4.81 8.19 -3.64
N LEU A 182 -4.03 7.12 -3.49
CA LEU A 182 -2.70 6.99 -4.08
C LEU A 182 -2.55 5.59 -4.67
N ASN A 183 -2.33 5.53 -5.99
CA ASN A 183 -2.06 4.28 -6.68
C ASN A 183 -0.61 4.22 -7.17
N LEU A 184 0.15 3.26 -6.66
CA LEU A 184 1.57 3.05 -6.95
C LEU A 184 1.85 1.71 -7.65
N SER A 185 0.82 1.04 -8.18
CA SER A 185 1.00 -0.29 -8.75
C SER A 185 1.95 -0.29 -9.95
N ARG A 186 2.78 -1.34 -10.05
CA ARG A 186 3.80 -1.53 -11.10
C ARG A 186 4.81 -0.38 -11.23
N SER A 187 4.99 0.40 -10.16
CA SER A 187 5.98 1.48 -10.08
C SER A 187 7.33 1.01 -9.55
N ASN A 188 8.35 1.87 -9.62
CA ASN A 188 9.69 1.66 -9.05
C ASN A 188 9.84 2.21 -7.63
N ILE A 189 8.74 2.36 -6.88
CA ILE A 189 8.73 2.96 -5.55
C ILE A 189 9.68 2.24 -4.58
N GLU A 190 10.41 3.01 -3.78
CA GLU A 190 11.33 2.53 -2.73
C GLU A 190 10.98 3.10 -1.35
N SER A 191 10.24 4.22 -1.29
CA SER A 191 9.83 4.84 -0.02
C SER A 191 8.49 5.55 -0.13
N VAL A 192 7.57 5.19 0.76
CA VAL A 192 6.28 5.86 0.96
C VAL A 192 6.20 6.33 2.40
N ILE A 193 6.04 7.64 2.60
CA ILE A 193 5.88 8.26 3.91
C ILE A 193 4.60 9.08 3.93
N MET A 194 3.73 8.83 4.90
CA MET A 194 2.49 9.58 5.11
C MET A 194 2.49 10.25 6.47
N GLY A 195 2.13 11.54 6.51
CA GLY A 195 2.01 12.34 7.71
C GLY A 195 0.79 11.99 8.56
N ASN A 196 0.56 12.79 9.59
CA ASN A 196 -0.48 12.56 10.57
C ASN A 196 -1.89 12.84 10.02
N ASN A 197 -2.91 12.24 10.65
CA ASN A 197 -4.33 12.50 10.39
C ASN A 197 -4.73 12.33 8.92
N CYS A 198 -4.26 11.26 8.28
CA CYS A 198 -4.54 10.98 6.88
C CYS A 198 -5.75 10.05 6.72
N ARG A 199 -6.64 10.38 5.79
CA ARG A 199 -7.73 9.52 5.31
C ARG A 199 -7.45 9.13 3.86
N CYS A 200 -6.80 7.99 3.64
CA CYS A 200 -6.28 7.63 2.33
C CYS A 200 -6.56 6.19 1.92
N ASP A 201 -6.89 6.01 0.64
CA ASP A 201 -6.83 4.71 -0.02
C ASP A 201 -5.48 4.57 -0.76
N LEU A 202 -4.57 3.77 -0.18
CA LEU A 202 -3.26 3.46 -0.74
C LEU A 202 -3.28 2.06 -1.37
N THR A 203 -2.99 1.99 -2.66
CA THR A 203 -2.85 0.73 -3.40
C THR A 203 -1.43 0.59 -3.97
N VAL A 204 -0.79 -0.54 -3.65
CA VAL A 204 0.51 -0.93 -4.22
C VAL A 204 0.40 -2.39 -4.67
N THR A 205 0.46 -2.63 -5.97
CA THR A 205 0.44 -3.99 -6.54
C THR A 205 1.61 -4.18 -7.47
N GLU A 206 2.30 -5.32 -7.39
CA GLU A 206 3.43 -5.65 -8.28
C GLU A 206 4.51 -4.56 -8.28
N SER A 207 4.91 -4.10 -7.08
CA SER A 207 6.02 -3.14 -6.97
C SER A 207 7.28 -3.76 -7.55
N ARG A 208 7.98 -3.03 -8.42
CA ARG A 208 9.17 -3.53 -9.10
C ARG A 208 10.42 -3.50 -8.22
N ARG A 209 10.35 -2.82 -7.09
CA ARG A 209 11.42 -2.70 -6.09
C ARG A 209 10.87 -2.95 -4.70
N CYS A 210 11.77 -3.35 -3.80
CA CYS A 210 11.46 -3.44 -2.38
C CYS A 210 11.34 -2.02 -1.80
N PHE A 211 10.29 -1.74 -1.03
CA PHE A 211 10.05 -0.39 -0.49
C PHE A 211 9.90 -0.35 1.02
N ASN A 212 10.05 0.85 1.58
CA ASN A 212 9.67 1.16 2.96
C ASN A 212 8.31 1.87 2.97
N LEU A 213 7.42 1.44 3.87
CA LEU A 213 6.15 2.11 4.13
C LEU A 213 6.10 2.61 5.57
N ILE A 214 5.96 3.91 5.72
CA ILE A 214 5.80 4.56 7.03
C ILE A 214 4.55 5.42 6.97
N ILE A 215 3.56 5.05 7.76
CA ILE A 215 2.36 5.85 7.99
C ILE A 215 2.46 6.35 9.43
N ALA A 216 2.39 7.67 9.62
CA ALA A 216 2.43 8.29 10.93
C ALA A 216 1.11 8.08 11.71
N ASP A 217 0.80 8.96 12.65
CA ASP A 217 -0.31 8.77 13.59
C ASP A 217 -1.64 9.21 12.99
N VAL A 218 -2.72 8.57 13.44
CA VAL A 218 -4.09 8.83 13.00
C VAL A 218 -4.25 8.53 11.50
N TYR A 219 -4.51 7.27 11.17
CA TYR A 219 -4.72 6.82 9.80
C TYR A 219 -6.07 6.11 9.63
N SER A 220 -6.75 6.41 8.54
CA SER A 220 -7.99 5.76 8.12
C SER A 220 -8.06 5.59 6.61
N GLY A 221 -8.92 4.69 6.13
CA GLY A 221 -9.05 4.33 4.71
C GLY A 221 -8.58 2.90 4.46
N ASN A 222 -8.25 2.59 3.20
CA ASN A 222 -7.81 1.27 2.79
C ASN A 222 -6.31 1.25 2.47
N LEU A 223 -5.59 0.28 3.01
CA LEU A 223 -4.20 -0.02 2.61
C LEU A 223 -4.17 -1.39 1.96
N ASN A 224 -3.96 -1.44 0.64
CA ASN A 224 -3.91 -2.68 -0.12
C ASN A 224 -2.51 -2.84 -0.73
N VAL A 225 -1.76 -3.84 -0.25
CA VAL A 225 -0.42 -4.16 -0.73
C VAL A 225 -0.42 -5.62 -1.20
N ARG A 226 -0.13 -5.85 -2.49
CA ARG A 226 -0.21 -7.18 -3.10
C ARG A 226 0.99 -7.47 -3.99
N ASP A 227 1.52 -8.68 -3.93
CA ASP A 227 2.61 -9.15 -4.79
C ASP A 227 3.79 -8.16 -4.78
N CYS A 228 4.22 -7.79 -3.59
CA CYS A 228 5.24 -6.78 -3.38
C CYS A 228 6.35 -7.29 -2.46
N CYS A 229 7.55 -6.73 -2.66
CA CYS A 229 8.61 -6.78 -1.67
C CYS A 229 8.60 -5.51 -0.81
N PHE A 230 8.78 -5.63 0.50
CA PHE A 230 9.03 -4.48 1.37
C PHE A 230 10.18 -4.72 2.35
N HIS A 231 10.86 -3.64 2.70
CA HIS A 231 11.92 -3.64 3.70
C HIS A 231 11.39 -3.46 5.11
N ASN A 232 10.38 -2.60 5.28
CA ASN A 232 9.80 -2.28 6.58
C ASN A 232 8.40 -1.69 6.37
N VAL A 233 7.48 -2.07 7.25
CA VAL A 233 6.13 -1.47 7.33
C VAL A 233 5.92 -1.01 8.75
N LYS A 234 5.73 0.30 8.92
CA LYS A 234 5.39 0.91 10.21
C LYS A 234 4.13 1.74 10.06
N ILE A 235 3.13 1.46 10.89
CA ILE A 235 1.89 2.23 10.98
C ILE A 235 1.80 2.78 12.40
N GLY A 236 1.58 4.09 12.52
CA GLY A 236 1.59 4.81 13.78
C GLY A 236 0.38 4.54 14.69
N TYR A 237 0.24 5.41 15.67
CA TYR A 237 -0.82 5.40 16.68
C TYR A 237 -2.21 5.63 16.08
N TYR A 238 -3.25 5.03 16.69
CA TYR A 238 -4.66 5.35 16.45
C TYR A 238 -5.12 5.14 15.00
N CYS A 239 -5.03 3.89 14.54
CA CYS A 239 -5.36 3.51 13.18
C CYS A 239 -6.72 2.78 13.08
N TYR A 240 -7.58 3.27 12.19
CA TYR A 240 -8.92 2.73 11.87
C TYR A 240 -8.99 2.05 10.51
N ALA A 241 -7.85 1.90 9.84
CA ALA A 241 -7.82 1.46 8.46
C ALA A 241 -8.14 -0.03 8.27
N VAL A 242 -8.60 -0.35 7.07
CA VAL A 242 -8.65 -1.72 6.56
C VAL A 242 -7.33 -1.97 5.84
N ILE A 243 -6.50 -2.85 6.40
CA ILE A 243 -5.15 -3.11 5.93
C ILE A 243 -5.09 -4.55 5.42
N ASN A 244 -4.78 -4.71 4.14
CA ASN A 244 -4.68 -5.99 3.47
C ASN A 244 -3.30 -6.13 2.82
N PHE A 245 -2.55 -7.14 3.27
CA PHE A 245 -1.34 -7.61 2.62
C PHE A 245 -1.61 -8.99 2.04
N ALA A 246 -1.38 -9.18 0.74
CA ALA A 246 -1.53 -10.47 0.06
C ALA A 246 -0.30 -10.82 -0.79
N GLU A 247 0.20 -12.06 -0.67
CA GLU A 247 1.29 -12.59 -1.51
C GLU A 247 2.57 -11.74 -1.47
N ASN A 248 2.98 -11.27 -0.27
CA ASN A 248 4.10 -10.33 -0.14
C ASN A 248 5.33 -10.97 0.52
N TRP A 249 6.49 -10.37 0.23
CA TRP A 249 7.77 -10.71 0.86
C TRP A 249 8.35 -9.53 1.63
N GLY A 250 8.38 -9.63 2.96
CA GLY A 250 8.97 -8.64 3.85
C GLY A 250 10.35 -9.06 4.33
N ARG A 251 11.36 -8.20 4.15
CA ARG A 251 12.72 -8.45 4.68
C ARG A 251 12.84 -8.20 6.19
N ARG A 252 11.86 -7.53 6.79
CA ARG A 252 11.80 -7.21 8.23
C ARG A 252 10.36 -7.33 8.72
N ASP A 253 10.13 -6.81 9.91
CA ASP A 253 8.88 -6.87 10.64
C ASP A 253 7.80 -5.93 10.09
N ILE A 254 6.55 -6.28 10.39
CA ILE A 254 5.41 -5.36 10.31
C ILE A 254 5.14 -4.85 11.71
N SER A 255 5.05 -3.53 11.88
CA SER A 255 4.73 -2.90 13.15
C SER A 255 3.48 -2.04 13.05
N ILE A 256 2.49 -2.34 13.88
CA ILE A 256 1.28 -1.54 14.07
C ILE A 256 1.37 -0.89 15.45
N GLY A 257 1.24 0.43 15.51
CA GLY A 257 1.29 1.20 16.74
C GLY A 257 0.10 0.97 17.67
N ASP A 258 0.08 1.75 18.75
CA ASP A 258 -0.93 1.62 19.79
C ASP A 258 -2.33 2.05 19.33
N SER A 259 -3.35 1.60 20.05
CA SER A 259 -4.77 1.90 19.83
C SER A 259 -5.27 1.57 18.42
N PHE A 260 -4.83 0.44 17.85
CA PHE A 260 -5.39 -0.07 16.59
C PHE A 260 -6.87 -0.48 16.75
N ARG A 261 -7.72 -0.06 15.81
CA ARG A 261 -9.18 -0.29 15.80
C ARG A 261 -9.70 -0.88 14.49
N GLY A 262 -8.88 -0.89 13.45
CA GLY A 262 -9.24 -1.37 12.13
C GLY A 262 -9.16 -2.89 11.97
N SER A 263 -8.95 -3.33 10.74
CA SER A 263 -8.67 -4.72 10.41
C SER A 263 -7.32 -4.87 9.71
N LEU A 264 -6.59 -5.92 10.08
CA LEU A 264 -5.34 -6.32 9.45
C LEU A 264 -5.50 -7.74 8.92
N THR A 265 -5.36 -7.91 7.62
CA THR A 265 -5.33 -9.22 6.95
C THR A 265 -3.95 -9.44 6.36
N LEU A 266 -3.28 -10.52 6.75
CA LEU A 266 -2.05 -11.00 6.15
C LEU A 266 -2.35 -12.34 5.46
N ASP A 267 -2.35 -12.37 4.13
CA ASP A 267 -2.60 -13.57 3.33
C ASP A 267 -1.35 -13.97 2.54
N ASP A 268 -0.71 -15.08 2.92
CA ASP A 268 0.56 -15.55 2.35
C ASP A 268 1.65 -14.47 2.35
N VAL A 269 1.88 -13.86 3.52
CA VAL A 269 2.86 -12.78 3.73
C VAL A 269 4.06 -13.28 4.53
N GLU A 270 5.22 -13.36 3.88
CA GLU A 270 6.47 -13.77 4.51
C GLU A 270 7.12 -12.60 5.26
N VAL A 271 7.11 -12.64 6.60
CA VAL A 271 7.77 -11.65 7.47
C VAL A 271 8.34 -12.36 8.70
N TYR A 272 9.37 -11.76 9.31
CA TYR A 272 9.97 -12.33 10.52
C TYR A 272 8.98 -12.28 11.69
N SER A 273 8.51 -11.08 12.04
CA SER A 273 7.51 -10.90 13.09
C SER A 273 6.45 -9.85 12.77
N LEU A 274 5.29 -10.03 13.40
CA LEU A 274 4.22 -9.03 13.48
C LEU A 274 4.20 -8.46 14.90
N ASN A 275 4.37 -7.14 15.02
CA ASN A 275 4.33 -6.42 16.28
C ASN A 275 3.06 -5.55 16.36
N LEU A 276 2.25 -5.76 17.39
CA LEU A 276 1.05 -4.98 17.69
C LEU A 276 1.24 -4.19 18.99
N GLY A 277 1.01 -2.88 18.91
CA GLY A 277 1.06 -1.96 20.03
C GLY A 277 -0.06 -2.16 21.06
N LYS A 278 -0.02 -1.31 22.09
CA LYS A 278 -0.91 -1.36 23.26
C LYS A 278 -2.35 -1.05 22.89
N ASP A 279 -3.28 -1.47 23.75
CA ASP A 279 -4.72 -1.12 23.65
C ASP A 279 -5.29 -1.47 22.27
N CYS A 280 -4.87 -2.57 21.65
CA CYS A 280 -5.40 -2.98 20.35
C CYS A 280 -6.80 -3.62 20.50
N LYS A 281 -7.79 -3.09 19.79
CA LYS A 281 -9.19 -3.59 19.76
C LYS A 281 -9.65 -4.00 18.36
N GLY A 282 -8.73 -3.96 17.39
CA GLY A 282 -9.00 -4.31 15.99
C GLY A 282 -9.12 -5.83 15.76
N LYS A 283 -9.32 -6.19 14.50
CA LYS A 283 -9.33 -7.59 14.04
C LYS A 283 -8.03 -7.88 13.28
N ILE A 284 -7.33 -8.94 13.66
CA ILE A 284 -6.12 -9.41 12.99
C ILE A 284 -6.39 -10.82 12.47
N SER A 285 -6.20 -11.04 11.17
CA SER A 285 -6.33 -12.33 10.53
C SER A 285 -5.07 -12.67 9.75
N ILE A 286 -4.51 -13.85 10.01
CA ILE A 286 -3.34 -14.34 9.29
C ILE A 286 -3.71 -15.66 8.62
N LYS A 287 -3.51 -15.71 7.31
CA LYS A 287 -3.70 -16.87 6.46
C LYS A 287 -2.36 -17.20 5.82
N SER A 288 -1.99 -18.47 5.88
CA SER A 288 -0.78 -18.96 5.23
C SER A 288 -1.04 -20.37 4.71
N ARG A 289 -0.64 -20.62 3.47
CA ARG A 289 -0.78 -21.94 2.82
C ARG A 289 0.47 -22.78 3.02
N THR A 290 1.63 -22.16 3.22
CA THR A 290 2.90 -22.86 3.43
C THR A 290 3.65 -22.29 4.64
N PRO A 291 4.44 -23.12 5.36
CA PRO A 291 5.25 -22.64 6.50
C PRO A 291 6.34 -21.64 6.10
N GLU A 292 6.80 -21.71 4.85
CA GLU A 292 7.83 -20.83 4.29
C GLU A 292 7.31 -19.42 4.05
N ARG A 293 6.03 -19.27 3.69
CA ARG A 293 5.40 -17.99 3.34
C ARG A 293 4.44 -17.52 4.43
N GLY A 294 4.99 -17.11 5.58
CA GLY A 294 4.17 -16.55 6.64
C GLY A 294 4.93 -15.92 7.79
N SER A 295 4.19 -15.24 8.68
CA SER A 295 4.73 -14.64 9.90
C SER A 295 5.07 -15.72 10.93
N LYS A 296 6.31 -15.79 11.40
CA LYS A 296 6.72 -16.82 12.37
C LYS A 296 6.38 -16.45 13.81
N GLU A 297 6.55 -15.19 14.16
CA GLU A 297 6.32 -14.69 15.52
C GLU A 297 5.29 -13.56 15.54
N ILE A 298 4.39 -13.58 16.52
CA ILE A 298 3.43 -12.51 16.77
C ILE A 298 3.64 -11.99 18.18
N HIS A 299 3.90 -10.69 18.29
CA HIS A 299 4.07 -9.98 19.54
C HIS A 299 2.92 -9.00 19.72
N ILE A 300 2.18 -9.15 20.80
CA ILE A 300 1.05 -8.31 21.15
C ILE A 300 1.34 -7.66 22.49
N ALA A 301 1.31 -6.34 22.54
CA ALA A 301 1.54 -5.58 23.77
C ALA A 301 0.32 -5.65 24.74
N GLU A 302 0.39 -4.85 25.79
CA GLU A 302 -0.61 -4.77 26.86
C GLU A 302 -2.01 -4.34 26.36
N ASP A 303 -3.05 -4.69 27.12
CA ASP A 303 -4.44 -4.26 26.94
C ASP A 303 -5.10 -4.69 25.62
N PHE A 304 -4.64 -5.80 25.02
CA PHE A 304 -5.28 -6.37 23.85
C PHE A 304 -6.73 -6.79 24.14
N ALA A 305 -7.69 -6.24 23.40
CA ALA A 305 -9.11 -6.56 23.51
C ALA A 305 -9.77 -6.81 22.15
N GLY A 306 -8.96 -7.10 21.13
CA GLY A 306 -9.40 -7.39 19.77
C GLY A 306 -9.62 -8.88 19.50
N THR A 307 -9.60 -9.23 18.22
CA THR A 307 -9.61 -10.64 17.76
C THR A 307 -8.33 -10.94 17.02
N LEU A 308 -7.63 -12.01 17.41
CA LEU A 308 -6.56 -12.63 16.64
C LEU A 308 -7.07 -13.94 16.04
N ASP A 309 -7.10 -14.03 14.72
CA ASP A 309 -7.61 -15.17 13.97
C ASP A 309 -6.50 -15.83 13.14
N LEU A 310 -6.04 -16.99 13.61
CA LEU A 310 -4.98 -17.80 13.03
C LEU A 310 -5.51 -19.17 12.60
N GLN A 311 -6.81 -19.27 12.33
CA GLN A 311 -7.46 -20.53 11.98
C GLN A 311 -6.76 -21.18 10.79
N ASN A 312 -6.35 -22.44 10.96
CA ASN A 312 -5.64 -23.24 9.95
C ASN A 312 -4.34 -22.62 9.40
N ALA A 313 -3.80 -21.58 10.03
CA ALA A 313 -2.51 -21.02 9.63
C ALA A 313 -1.39 -22.03 9.96
N VAL A 314 -0.41 -22.14 9.06
CA VAL A 314 0.67 -23.13 9.17
C VAL A 314 2.05 -22.53 9.45
N SER A 315 2.18 -21.20 9.36
CA SER A 315 3.46 -20.48 9.46
C SER A 315 3.78 -19.93 10.85
N VAL A 316 2.76 -19.61 11.65
CA VAL A 316 2.95 -18.97 12.96
C VAL A 316 3.43 -19.99 13.97
N GLU A 317 4.64 -19.81 14.50
CA GLU A 317 5.25 -20.73 15.46
C GLU A 317 5.16 -20.24 16.92
N ARG A 318 5.10 -18.92 17.13
CA ARG A 318 5.08 -18.32 18.47
C ARG A 318 4.12 -17.14 18.56
N ILE A 319 3.37 -17.10 19.65
CA ILE A 319 2.64 -15.91 20.10
C ILE A 319 3.09 -15.49 21.50
N GLU A 320 3.36 -14.19 21.69
CA GLU A 320 3.61 -13.57 22.99
C GLU A 320 2.61 -12.42 23.19
N VAL A 321 1.84 -12.48 24.28
CA VAL A 321 0.74 -11.56 24.58
C VAL A 321 1.02 -10.88 25.91
N GLY A 322 1.01 -9.55 25.90
CA GLY A 322 1.25 -8.70 27.06
C GLY A 322 0.13 -8.71 28.10
N SER A 323 0.37 -8.00 29.20
CA SER A 323 -0.53 -8.00 30.36
C SER A 323 -1.93 -7.46 30.05
N HIS A 324 -2.92 -7.86 30.85
CA HIS A 324 -4.33 -7.40 30.77
C HIS A 324 -5.04 -7.69 29.45
N ALA A 325 -4.55 -8.65 28.67
CA ALA A 325 -5.23 -9.08 27.46
C ALA A 325 -6.57 -9.77 27.78
N ARG A 326 -7.63 -9.29 27.13
CA ARG A 326 -9.03 -9.77 27.25
C ARG A 326 -9.68 -10.10 25.90
N GLY A 327 -8.87 -10.11 24.84
CA GLY A 327 -9.33 -10.40 23.48
C GLY A 327 -9.65 -11.86 23.23
N ARG A 328 -10.03 -12.15 21.98
CA ARG A 328 -10.29 -13.50 21.49
C ARG A 328 -9.14 -13.99 20.62
N PHE A 329 -8.62 -15.16 20.91
CA PHE A 329 -7.53 -15.81 20.20
C PHE A 329 -8.05 -17.11 19.58
N ASN A 330 -8.25 -17.12 18.27
CA ASN A 330 -8.67 -18.29 17.52
C ASN A 330 -7.44 -18.94 16.87
N LEU A 331 -6.94 -20.02 17.45
CA LEU A 331 -5.83 -20.83 16.92
C LEU A 331 -6.30 -22.22 16.47
N PHE A 332 -7.60 -22.38 16.24
CA PHE A 332 -8.19 -23.64 15.80
C PHE A 332 -7.49 -24.19 14.55
N GLY A 333 -7.08 -25.45 14.59
CA GLY A 333 -6.44 -26.13 13.46
C GLY A 333 -5.07 -25.55 13.06
N ASN A 334 -4.47 -24.69 13.88
CA ASN A 334 -3.17 -24.11 13.57
C ASN A 334 -2.06 -25.16 13.72
N HIS A 335 -1.47 -25.60 12.62
CA HIS A 335 -0.45 -26.65 12.62
C HIS A 335 0.99 -26.12 12.76
N GLY A 336 1.19 -24.80 12.69
CA GLY A 336 2.51 -24.17 12.84
C GLY A 336 2.86 -23.86 14.30
N ILE A 337 1.86 -23.56 15.14
CA ILE A 337 2.05 -23.02 16.48
C ILE A 337 2.75 -24.03 17.39
N LYS A 338 3.79 -23.55 18.08
CA LYS A 338 4.55 -24.31 19.08
C LYS A 338 4.42 -23.68 20.46
N ILE A 339 4.46 -22.35 20.53
CA ILE A 339 4.52 -21.62 21.81
C ILE A 339 3.42 -20.56 21.87
N ALA A 340 2.66 -20.55 22.95
CA ALA A 340 1.78 -19.44 23.30
C ALA A 340 2.04 -18.96 24.74
N ARG A 341 2.29 -17.65 24.89
CA ARG A 341 2.55 -17.04 26.20
C ARG A 341 1.62 -15.88 26.43
N PHE A 342 0.93 -15.92 27.56
CA PHE A 342 0.08 -14.85 28.06
C PHE A 342 0.69 -14.30 29.34
N ASP A 343 0.91 -13.00 29.37
CA ASP A 343 1.42 -12.31 30.55
C ASP A 343 0.31 -12.12 31.60
N LYS A 344 0.59 -11.35 32.65
CA LYS A 344 -0.28 -11.19 33.82
C LYS A 344 -1.69 -10.73 33.47
N TYR A 345 -2.64 -11.19 34.27
CA TYR A 345 -4.05 -10.76 34.20
C TYR A 345 -4.73 -11.06 32.86
N PHE A 346 -4.30 -12.12 32.15
CA PHE A 346 -5.04 -12.60 31.00
C PHE A 346 -6.45 -13.05 31.40
N ASN A 347 -7.46 -12.41 30.78
CA ASN A 347 -8.88 -12.65 31.01
C ASN A 347 -9.65 -12.78 29.68
N GLY A 348 -8.99 -13.30 28.64
CA GLY A 348 -9.56 -13.51 27.33
C GLY A 348 -10.01 -14.95 27.09
N TYR A 349 -10.28 -15.27 25.83
CA TYR A 349 -10.58 -16.62 25.37
C TYR A 349 -9.53 -17.06 24.35
N ALA A 350 -8.90 -18.22 24.57
CA ALA A 350 -7.93 -18.79 23.66
C ALA A 350 -8.29 -20.24 23.28
N ASP A 351 -8.53 -20.45 21.99
CA ASP A 351 -8.88 -21.76 21.43
C ASP A 351 -7.73 -22.34 20.63
N PHE A 352 -7.16 -23.42 21.14
CA PHE A 352 -6.06 -24.17 20.55
C PHE A 352 -6.53 -25.49 19.97
N SER A 353 -7.84 -25.72 19.84
CA SER A 353 -8.36 -27.04 19.43
C SER A 353 -7.79 -27.46 18.07
N ASP A 354 -7.42 -28.73 17.94
CA ASP A 354 -6.78 -29.30 16.74
C ASP A 354 -5.45 -28.63 16.33
N SER A 355 -4.82 -27.83 17.21
CA SER A 355 -3.54 -27.17 16.94
C SER A 355 -2.33 -28.03 17.28
N SER A 356 -1.15 -27.64 16.78
CA SER A 356 0.13 -28.28 17.07
C SER A 356 0.87 -27.71 18.28
N VAL A 357 0.20 -26.91 19.13
CA VAL A 357 0.83 -26.22 20.26
C VAL A 357 1.55 -27.20 21.19
N GLU A 358 2.76 -26.85 21.62
CA GLU A 358 3.59 -27.67 22.49
C GLU A 358 3.70 -27.09 23.90
N TYR A 359 3.68 -25.75 24.01
CA TYR A 359 3.79 -25.02 25.26
C TYR A 359 2.78 -23.87 25.32
N VAL A 360 1.98 -23.87 26.37
CA VAL A 360 1.09 -22.75 26.71
C VAL A 360 1.46 -22.26 28.11
N SER A 361 1.63 -20.95 28.28
CA SER A 361 1.84 -20.35 29.60
C SER A 361 0.94 -19.15 29.83
N ALA A 362 0.48 -18.99 31.07
CA ALA A 362 -0.13 -17.76 31.57
C ALA A 362 0.52 -17.36 32.91
N ASP A 363 0.77 -16.06 33.11
CA ASP A 363 1.33 -15.55 34.37
C ASP A 363 0.23 -15.17 35.39
N TYR A 364 0.64 -14.66 36.55
CA TYR A 364 -0.17 -14.26 37.70
C TYR A 364 -1.47 -13.53 37.33
N GLY A 365 -2.55 -13.87 38.03
CA GLY A 365 -3.85 -13.22 37.90
C GLY A 365 -4.64 -13.65 36.66
N SER A 366 -4.21 -14.69 35.95
CA SER A 366 -4.97 -15.22 34.82
C SER A 366 -6.30 -15.86 35.28
N SER A 367 -7.37 -15.42 34.61
CA SER A 367 -8.74 -15.92 34.76
C SER A 367 -9.40 -16.27 33.44
N GLY A 368 -8.69 -16.13 32.32
CA GLY A 368 -9.21 -16.41 30.99
C GLY A 368 -9.41 -17.90 30.71
N ASP A 369 -10.09 -18.17 29.60
CA ASP A 369 -10.45 -19.52 29.16
C ASP A 369 -9.44 -20.08 28.18
N PHE A 370 -9.04 -21.33 28.39
CA PHE A 370 -8.16 -22.09 27.50
C PHE A 370 -8.87 -23.36 27.01
N VAL A 371 -9.02 -23.50 25.69
CA VAL A 371 -9.58 -24.70 25.06
C VAL A 371 -8.46 -25.45 24.34
N LEU A 372 -8.20 -26.69 24.79
CA LEU A 372 -7.06 -27.54 24.40
C LEU A 372 -7.54 -28.94 23.99
N ASN A 373 -8.58 -28.99 23.14
CA ASN A 373 -9.10 -30.26 22.62
C ASN A 373 -8.22 -30.77 21.47
N LYS A 374 -8.01 -32.09 21.40
CA LYS A 374 -7.22 -32.73 20.32
C LYS A 374 -5.82 -32.11 20.06
N CYS A 375 -5.20 -31.58 21.10
CA CYS A 375 -3.85 -31.01 21.04
C CYS A 375 -2.78 -32.09 21.25
N ASP A 376 -2.51 -32.92 20.24
CA ASP A 376 -1.66 -34.11 20.41
C ASP A 376 -0.19 -33.82 20.70
N LYS A 377 0.29 -32.62 20.36
CA LYS A 377 1.67 -32.20 20.58
C LYS A 377 1.90 -31.43 21.88
N LEU A 378 0.83 -31.13 22.64
CA LEU A 378 0.90 -30.39 23.89
C LEU A 378 1.81 -31.14 24.87
N VAL A 379 2.90 -30.50 25.30
CA VAL A 379 3.85 -31.05 26.27
C VAL A 379 3.60 -30.46 27.64
N LEU A 380 3.46 -29.14 27.72
CA LEU A 380 3.40 -28.41 28.98
C LEU A 380 2.38 -27.27 28.92
N LEU A 381 1.53 -27.23 29.94
CA LEU A 381 0.69 -26.08 30.27
C LEU A 381 1.14 -25.54 31.62
N GLU A 382 1.65 -24.31 31.62
CA GLU A 382 2.08 -23.59 32.82
C GLU A 382 1.06 -22.51 33.17
N LEU A 383 0.51 -22.56 34.38
CA LEU A 383 -0.52 -21.63 34.83
C LEU A 383 -0.22 -21.15 36.25
N PRO A 384 -0.74 -19.98 36.68
CA PRO A 384 -0.50 -19.52 38.03
C PRO A 384 -1.14 -20.47 39.05
N ARG A 385 -0.51 -20.60 40.22
CA ARG A 385 -0.99 -21.49 41.29
C ARG A 385 -2.40 -21.14 41.77
N TYR A 386 -2.70 -19.85 41.85
CA TYR A 386 -4.02 -19.31 42.18
C TYR A 386 -4.72 -18.84 40.91
N LYS A 387 -5.03 -19.78 40.01
CA LYS A 387 -5.77 -19.50 38.78
C LYS A 387 -7.27 -19.57 39.00
N ASN A 388 -8.00 -18.70 38.31
CA ASN A 388 -9.45 -18.82 38.10
C ASN A 388 -9.78 -19.18 36.65
N SER A 389 -8.78 -19.56 35.85
CA SER A 389 -8.93 -19.93 34.45
C SER A 389 -9.71 -21.23 34.28
N ASN A 390 -10.65 -21.22 33.33
CA ASN A 390 -11.29 -22.45 32.87
C ASN A 390 -10.39 -23.16 31.85
N ILE A 391 -10.26 -24.48 31.97
CA ILE A 391 -9.45 -25.29 31.06
C ILE A 391 -10.30 -26.42 30.54
N VAL A 392 -10.56 -26.40 29.25
CA VAL A 392 -11.30 -27.44 28.55
C VAL A 392 -10.30 -28.31 27.81
N THR A 393 -10.16 -29.57 28.21
CA THR A 393 -9.27 -30.53 27.55
C THR A 393 -9.80 -31.95 27.67
N GLU A 394 -9.59 -32.75 26.63
CA GLU A 394 -9.96 -34.17 26.59
C GLU A 394 -8.89 -35.08 27.24
N LYS A 395 -7.63 -34.62 27.29
CA LYS A 395 -6.50 -35.40 27.83
C LYS A 395 -6.25 -35.06 29.30
N LYS A 396 -5.93 -36.09 30.10
CA LYS A 396 -5.44 -35.89 31.47
C LYS A 396 -3.92 -35.71 31.46
N PRO A 397 -3.36 -34.81 32.30
CA PRO A 397 -1.91 -34.66 32.45
C PRO A 397 -1.31 -35.94 33.02
N ILE A 398 -0.09 -36.28 32.58
CA ILE A 398 0.70 -37.41 33.08
C ILE A 398 1.40 -37.06 34.39
N GLU A 399 1.68 -35.78 34.61
CA GLU A 399 2.35 -35.26 35.80
C GLU A 399 1.83 -33.85 36.08
N ILE A 400 1.61 -33.56 37.36
CA ILE A 400 1.29 -32.21 37.84
C ILE A 400 2.36 -31.85 38.87
N ALA A 401 3.19 -30.87 38.53
CA ALA A 401 4.18 -30.29 39.44
C ALA A 401 3.75 -28.88 39.84
N SER A 402 4.27 -28.38 40.95
CA SER A 402 3.98 -27.03 41.43
C SER A 402 5.20 -26.42 42.09
N ASP A 403 5.37 -25.12 41.95
CA ASP A 403 6.26 -24.34 42.80
C ASP A 403 5.47 -23.25 43.57
N ASN A 404 6.16 -22.24 44.08
CA ASN A 404 5.51 -21.14 44.82
C ASN A 404 4.66 -20.23 43.93
N ARG A 405 4.84 -20.25 42.60
CA ARG A 405 4.21 -19.33 41.65
C ARG A 405 3.29 -20.02 40.66
N SER A 406 3.69 -21.20 40.18
CA SER A 406 3.11 -21.85 39.02
C SER A 406 2.71 -23.30 39.29
N LEU A 407 1.73 -23.76 38.52
CA LEU A 407 1.31 -25.14 38.32
C LEU A 407 1.73 -25.57 36.92
N TYR A 408 2.36 -26.73 36.84
CA TYR A 408 2.91 -27.31 35.63
C TYR A 408 2.15 -28.59 35.30
N TYR A 409 1.31 -28.54 34.27
CA TYR A 409 0.58 -29.70 33.77
C TYR A 409 1.34 -30.28 32.58
N ARG A 410 1.95 -31.44 32.79
CA ARG A 410 2.70 -32.14 31.73
C ARG A 410 1.79 -33.17 31.08
N PHE A 411 1.78 -33.21 29.75
CA PHE A 411 0.95 -34.13 28.96
C PHE A 411 1.77 -35.14 28.15
N LEU A 412 3.05 -34.84 27.88
CA LEU A 412 3.98 -35.73 27.20
C LEU A 412 5.30 -35.85 27.98
N PRO A 413 6.00 -37.00 27.91
CA PRO A 413 7.21 -37.25 28.69
C PRO A 413 8.46 -36.51 28.17
N ARG A 414 8.41 -35.95 26.95
CA ARG A 414 9.53 -35.23 26.35
C ARG A 414 9.77 -33.87 27.03
N TYR A 415 11.02 -33.42 27.06
CA TYR A 415 11.38 -32.08 27.50
C TYR A 415 11.25 -31.06 26.38
N LEU A 416 10.82 -29.85 26.74
CA LEU A 416 10.77 -28.72 25.81
C LEU A 416 12.15 -28.05 25.69
N PRO A 417 12.49 -27.49 24.52
CA PRO A 417 13.74 -26.75 24.34
C PRO A 417 13.86 -25.56 25.31
N PRO A 418 15.05 -25.25 25.86
CA PRO A 418 15.26 -24.11 26.75
C PRO A 418 14.79 -22.75 26.17
N ALA A 419 14.87 -22.59 24.84
CA ALA A 419 14.43 -21.40 24.12
C ALA A 419 12.91 -21.12 24.24
N TYR A 420 12.11 -22.09 24.68
CA TYR A 420 10.66 -21.90 24.86
C TYR A 420 10.36 -21.05 26.10
N PHE A 421 11.26 -21.06 27.10
CA PHE A 421 11.02 -20.43 28.40
C PHE A 421 11.56 -18.99 28.48
N SER A 422 12.48 -18.59 27.61
CA SER A 422 12.97 -17.20 27.57
C SER A 422 11.89 -16.24 27.06
N SER A 423 11.47 -15.28 27.89
CA SER A 423 10.59 -14.19 27.44
C SER A 423 11.39 -13.17 26.63
N PHE A 424 10.83 -12.69 25.52
CA PHE A 424 11.50 -11.66 24.70
C PHE A 424 11.45 -10.27 25.35
N TYR A 425 10.40 -9.95 26.13
CA TYR A 425 10.28 -8.67 26.83
C TYR A 425 11.47 -8.38 27.78
N HIS A 426 12.10 -9.43 28.33
CA HIS A 426 13.34 -9.29 29.10
C HIS A 426 14.56 -8.87 28.26
N LYS A 427 14.63 -9.22 26.97
CA LYS A 427 15.68 -8.76 26.05
C LYS A 427 15.46 -7.33 25.58
N VAL A 428 14.21 -6.96 25.25
CA VAL A 428 13.88 -5.59 24.81
C VAL A 428 14.09 -4.58 25.93
N TYR A 429 13.66 -4.91 27.16
CA TYR A 429 13.87 -4.05 28.33
C TYR A 429 15.36 -3.88 28.69
N ARG A 430 16.19 -4.92 28.49
CA ARG A 430 17.66 -4.81 28.64
C ARG A 430 18.29 -3.91 27.57
N ASN A 431 17.88 -4.05 26.31
CA ASN A 431 18.41 -3.21 25.23
C ASN A 431 17.99 -1.74 25.38
N LEU A 432 16.80 -1.47 25.90
CA LEU A 432 16.36 -0.11 26.22
C LEU A 432 17.10 0.45 27.44
N LYS A 433 17.32 -0.33 28.50
CA LYS A 433 18.14 0.12 29.65
C LYS A 433 19.59 0.40 29.27
N GLY A 434 20.17 -0.37 28.34
CA GLY A 434 21.54 -0.15 27.85
C GLY A 434 21.72 1.09 26.96
N LEU A 435 20.64 1.69 26.47
CA LEU A 435 20.65 2.96 25.73
C LEU A 435 20.49 4.19 26.65
N PHE A 436 20.05 3.98 27.90
CA PHE A 436 19.85 5.03 28.91
C PHE A 436 20.78 4.85 30.13
N SER A 437 21.84 4.05 29.99
CA SER A 437 22.89 3.85 31.01
C SER A 437 24.25 4.31 30.51
#